data_AF-A0A2I0CVV5-F1
#
_entry.id   AF-A0A2I0CVV5-F1
#
_cell.length_a   1.000
_cell.length_b   1.000
_cell.length_c   1.000
_cell.angle_alpha   90.00
_cell.angle_beta   90.00
_cell.angle_gamma   90.00
#
_symmetry.space_group_name_H-M   'P 1'
#
loop_
_entity.id
_entity.type
_entity.pdbx_description
1 polymer ?
#
loop_
_entity_poly.entity_id
_entity_poly.type
_entity_poly.pdbx_seq_one_letter_code
_entity_poly.pdbx_strand_id
1 'polypeptide(L)'
;LDEIAEVSRVSRKEIGRTYRFISRELGLKLLPTSPIDYVPRFCSGLTLKGEVQSRAVEILRQAGERELTSGRGPTGVAAAAIYISSILGGERRTQREVAEVAGVTEVTIRNRYKELAEKLDIEIIL
;
A
#
# COMPACT_ATOMS: atom_id res chain seq x y z
N LEU A 1 -2.24 -11.34 4.17
CA LEU A 1 -2.99 -12.61 4.10
C LEU A 1 -2.58 -13.41 2.87
N ASP A 2 -2.52 -12.76 1.71
CA ASP A 2 -2.07 -13.38 0.46
C ASP A 2 -0.66 -13.98 0.59
N GLU A 3 0.30 -13.21 1.13
CA GLU A 3 1.66 -13.68 1.41
C GLU A 3 1.71 -14.92 2.33
N ILE A 4 0.88 -14.95 3.37
CA ILE A 4 0.82 -16.10 4.30
C ILE A 4 0.18 -17.30 3.61
N ALA A 5 -0.85 -17.07 2.79
CA ALA A 5 -1.51 -18.13 2.04
C ALA A 5 -0.54 -18.80 1.06
N GLU A 6 0.27 -18.01 0.35
CA GLU A 6 1.25 -18.48 -0.65
C GLU A 6 2.29 -19.44 -0.05
N VAL A 7 2.81 -19.14 1.14
CA VAL A 7 3.81 -19.98 1.82
C VAL A 7 3.19 -21.04 2.73
N SER A 8 1.86 -21.06 2.87
CA SER A 8 1.15 -22.05 3.69
C SER A 8 0.48 -23.10 2.82
N ARG A 9 0.08 -24.22 3.44
CA ARG A 9 -0.79 -25.23 2.79
C ARG A 9 -2.28 -24.92 2.96
N VAL A 10 -2.62 -23.67 3.30
CA VAL A 10 -3.97 -23.28 3.71
C VAL A 10 -4.46 -22.12 2.84
N SER A 11 -5.74 -22.17 2.44
CA SER A 11 -6.32 -21.12 1.61
C SER A 11 -6.40 -19.77 2.35
N ARG A 12 -6.24 -18.66 1.63
CA ARG A 12 -6.45 -17.29 2.15
C ARG A 12 -7.79 -17.14 2.89
N LYS A 13 -8.85 -17.76 2.36
CA LYS A 13 -10.21 -17.71 2.93
C LYS A 13 -10.25 -18.36 4.31
N GLU A 14 -9.59 -19.50 4.46
CA GLU A 14 -9.53 -20.24 5.71
C GLU A 14 -8.67 -19.52 6.75
N ILE A 15 -7.50 -19.01 6.36
CA ILE A 15 -6.67 -18.15 7.23
C ILE A 15 -7.49 -16.96 7.75
N GLY A 16 -8.21 -16.27 6.87
CA GLY A 16 -9.05 -15.13 7.26
C GLY A 16 -10.26 -15.49 8.14
N ARG A 17 -10.78 -16.73 8.06
CA ARG A 17 -11.83 -17.23 8.96
C ARG A 17 -11.25 -17.52 10.34
N THR A 18 -10.17 -18.29 10.41
CA THR A 18 -9.51 -18.70 11.65
C THR A 18 -8.95 -17.50 12.40
N TYR A 19 -8.32 -16.57 11.70
CA TYR A 19 -7.86 -15.29 12.26
C TYR A 19 -8.99 -14.54 12.97
N ARG A 20 -10.15 -14.37 12.32
CA ARG A 20 -11.30 -13.68 12.91
C ARG A 20 -11.89 -14.42 14.11
N PHE A 21 -11.88 -15.75 14.07
CA PHE A 21 -12.33 -16.60 15.16
C PHE A 21 -11.43 -16.41 16.39
N ILE A 22 -10.12 -16.64 16.24
CA ILE A 22 -9.14 -16.52 17.34
C ILE A 22 -9.14 -15.11 17.92
N SER A 23 -9.17 -14.08 17.08
CA SER A 23 -9.17 -12.68 17.53
C SER A 23 -10.38 -12.36 18.41
N ARG A 24 -11.54 -12.96 18.11
CA ARG A 24 -12.77 -12.79 18.88
C ARG A 24 -12.72 -13.54 20.20
N GLU A 25 -12.34 -14.81 20.17
CA GLU A 25 -12.28 -15.66 21.37
C GLU A 25 -11.28 -15.13 22.40
N LEU A 26 -10.15 -14.58 21.93
CA LEU A 26 -9.12 -14.02 22.80
C LEU A 26 -9.34 -12.52 23.14
N GLY A 27 -10.42 -11.90 22.65
CA GLY A 27 -10.71 -10.49 22.91
C GLY A 27 -9.64 -9.52 22.38
N LEU A 28 -8.93 -9.89 21.31
CA LEU A 28 -7.84 -9.09 20.76
C LEU A 28 -8.39 -7.82 20.09
N LYS A 29 -7.98 -6.65 20.59
CA LYS A 29 -8.23 -5.37 19.93
C LYS A 29 -7.18 -5.13 18.85
N LEU A 30 -7.47 -5.59 17.64
CA LEU A 30 -6.58 -5.40 16.49
C LEU A 30 -6.84 -4.04 15.85
N LEU A 31 -5.82 -3.20 15.86
CA LEU A 31 -5.86 -1.89 15.22
C LEU A 31 -5.78 -2.06 13.69
N PRO A 32 -6.44 -1.19 12.91
CA PRO A 32 -6.25 -1.16 11.47
C PRO A 32 -4.77 -0.90 11.14
N THR A 33 -4.23 -1.66 10.18
CA THR A 33 -2.88 -1.43 9.65
C THR A 33 -2.82 -0.12 8.89
N SER A 34 -1.83 0.72 9.17
CA SER A 34 -1.63 1.98 8.46
C SER A 34 -1.01 1.71 7.08
N PRO A 35 -1.39 2.45 6.02
CA PRO A 35 -0.66 2.42 4.74
C PRO A 35 0.85 2.66 4.90
N ILE A 36 1.24 3.48 5.89
CA ILE A 36 2.64 3.83 6.16
C ILE A 36 3.46 2.58 6.54
N ASP A 37 2.85 1.62 7.24
CA ASP A 37 3.52 0.42 7.73
C ASP A 37 4.02 -0.48 6.58
N TYR A 38 3.42 -0.34 5.38
CA TYR A 38 3.79 -1.12 4.20
C TYR A 38 4.94 -0.51 3.40
N VAL A 39 5.21 0.79 3.56
CA VAL A 39 6.17 1.52 2.72
C VAL A 39 7.57 0.93 2.76
N PRO A 40 8.18 0.65 3.94
CA PRO A 40 9.54 0.13 3.99
C PRO A 40 9.71 -1.18 3.21
N ARG A 41 8.74 -2.11 3.37
CA ARG A 41 8.78 -3.41 2.69
C ARG A 41 8.62 -3.25 1.18
N PHE A 42 7.67 -2.44 0.73
CA PHE A 42 7.44 -2.24 -0.70
C PHE A 42 8.61 -1.51 -1.38
N CYS A 43 9.17 -0.48 -0.74
CA CYS A 43 10.37 0.20 -1.26
C CYS A 43 11.57 -0.76 -1.32
N SER A 44 11.75 -1.62 -0.31
CA SER A 44 12.79 -2.66 -0.34
C SER A 44 12.57 -3.64 -1.50
N GLY A 45 11.35 -4.11 -1.72
CA GLY A 45 11.02 -5.01 -2.83
C GLY A 45 11.25 -4.40 -4.22
N LEU A 46 11.14 -3.08 -4.33
CA LEU A 46 11.37 -2.32 -5.58
C LEU A 46 12.79 -1.78 -5.71
N THR A 47 13.67 -2.05 -4.74
CA THR A 47 15.03 -1.53 -4.66
C THR A 47 15.06 0.01 -4.81
N LEU A 48 14.17 0.70 -4.10
CA LEU A 48 14.06 2.16 -4.11
C LEU A 48 14.90 2.79 -3.00
N LYS A 49 15.47 3.97 -3.25
CA LYS A 49 16.24 4.70 -2.24
C LYS A 49 15.38 5.26 -1.11
N GLY A 50 16.02 5.56 0.03
CA GLY A 50 15.38 6.13 1.22
C GLY A 50 14.68 7.46 0.99
N GLU A 51 15.10 8.24 -0.02
CA GLU A 51 14.42 9.48 -0.43
C GLU A 51 13.01 9.21 -0.96
N VAL A 52 12.84 8.17 -1.80
CA VAL A 52 11.54 7.76 -2.33
C VAL A 52 10.63 7.25 -1.21
N GLN A 53 11.19 6.48 -0.28
CA GLN A 53 10.47 6.01 0.90
C GLN A 53 9.99 7.18 1.77
N SER A 54 10.87 8.15 2.05
CA SER A 54 10.52 9.32 2.88
C SER A 54 9.40 10.15 2.25
N ARG A 55 9.49 10.39 0.93
CA ARG A 55 8.44 11.08 0.17
C ARG A 55 7.12 10.31 0.15
N ALA A 56 7.15 8.99 0.02
CA ALA A 56 5.93 8.18 0.06
C ALA A 56 5.23 8.30 1.42
N VAL A 57 5.99 8.31 2.52
CA VAL A 57 5.43 8.55 3.87
C VAL A 57 4.84 9.95 3.99
N GLU A 58 5.46 10.97 3.42
CA GLU A 58 4.94 12.34 3.42
C GLU A 58 3.60 12.44 2.66
N ILE A 59 3.52 11.89 1.45
CA ILE A 59 2.29 11.81 0.66
C ILE A 59 1.18 11.11 1.45
N LEU A 60 1.49 10.00 2.14
CA LEU A 60 0.52 9.27 2.94
C LEU A 60 0.03 10.05 4.16
N ARG A 61 0.89 10.87 4.79
CA ARG A 61 0.49 11.75 5.89
C ARG A 61 -0.47 12.83 5.39
N GLN A 62 -0.14 13.51 4.30
CA GLN A 62 -1.02 14.51 3.68
C GLN A 62 -2.35 13.88 3.23
N ALA A 63 -2.31 12.67 2.67
CA ALA A 63 -3.51 11.93 2.31
C ALA A 63 -4.40 11.60 3.52
N GLY A 64 -3.78 11.27 4.67
CA GLY A 64 -4.49 11.03 5.93
C GLY A 64 -5.15 12.30 6.47
N GLU A 65 -4.44 13.43 6.44
CA GLU A 65 -4.96 14.74 6.86
C GLU A 65 -6.15 15.21 6.01
N ARG A 66 -6.17 14.86 4.72
CA ARG A 66 -7.28 15.15 3.79
C ARG A 66 -8.34 14.04 3.72
N GLU A 67 -8.30 13.06 4.62
CA GLU A 67 -9.23 11.91 4.69
C GLU A 67 -9.30 11.05 3.40
N LEU A 68 -8.26 11.09 2.56
CA LEU A 68 -8.19 10.38 1.29
C LEU A 68 -7.90 8.88 1.47
N THR A 69 -7.57 8.42 2.67
CA THR A 69 -7.24 7.02 2.97
C THR A 69 -8.43 6.20 3.44
N SER A 70 -9.52 6.85 3.88
CA SER A 70 -10.70 6.19 4.47
C SER A 70 -11.44 5.30 3.49
N GLY A 71 -11.85 4.10 3.92
CA GLY A 71 -12.58 3.13 3.09
C GLY A 71 -11.75 2.48 1.97
N ARG A 72 -10.45 2.78 1.86
CA ARG A 72 -9.55 2.23 0.84
C ARG A 72 -8.62 1.18 1.46
N GLY A 73 -8.28 0.16 0.69
CA GLY A 73 -7.33 -0.87 1.13
C GLY A 73 -5.93 -0.25 1.37
N PRO A 74 -5.31 -0.46 2.54
CA PRO A 74 -4.07 0.24 2.91
C PRO A 74 -2.88 -0.08 2.01
N THR A 75 -2.80 -1.32 1.50
CA THR A 75 -1.76 -1.73 0.55
C THR A 75 -1.84 -0.97 -0.76
N GLY A 76 -3.04 -0.77 -1.31
CA GLY A 76 -3.25 -0.04 -2.55
C GLY A 76 -2.94 1.46 -2.44
N VAL A 77 -3.24 2.06 -1.29
CA VAL A 77 -2.92 3.47 -1.02
C VAL A 77 -1.39 3.65 -0.87
N ALA A 78 -0.73 2.75 -0.13
CA ALA A 78 0.73 2.74 0.00
C ALA A 78 1.43 2.56 -1.36
N ALA A 79 0.95 1.60 -2.16
CA ALA A 79 1.46 1.35 -3.52
C ALA A 79 1.35 2.59 -4.41
N ALA A 80 0.22 3.29 -4.36
CA ALA A 80 0.01 4.52 -5.12
C ALA A 80 0.98 5.63 -4.69
N ALA A 81 1.15 5.86 -3.39
CA ALA A 81 2.09 6.85 -2.87
C ALA A 81 3.54 6.54 -3.28
N ILE A 82 3.94 5.27 -3.29
CA ILE A 82 5.26 4.83 -3.77
C ILE A 82 5.41 5.05 -5.27
N TYR A 83 4.39 4.71 -6.07
CA TYR A 83 4.42 4.94 -7.51
C TYR A 83 4.64 6.43 -7.82
N ILE A 84 3.87 7.32 -7.19
CA ILE A 84 4.05 8.78 -7.32
C ILE A 84 5.46 9.20 -6.91
N SER A 85 5.92 8.75 -5.73
CA SER A 85 7.24 9.11 -5.19
C SER A 85 8.39 8.63 -6.07
N SER A 86 8.23 7.48 -6.72
CA SER A 86 9.22 6.91 -7.64
C SER A 86 9.37 7.77 -8.90
N ILE A 87 8.28 8.33 -9.42
CA ILE A 87 8.30 9.25 -10.56
C ILE A 87 9.00 10.56 -10.16
N LEU A 88 8.57 11.16 -9.05
CA LEU A 88 9.12 12.43 -8.56
C LEU A 88 10.59 12.30 -8.13
N GLY A 89 11.02 11.11 -7.71
CA GLY A 89 12.41 10.84 -7.31
C GLY A 89 13.33 10.42 -8.46
N GLY A 90 12.83 10.38 -9.70
CA GLY A 90 13.63 9.93 -10.85
C GLY A 90 13.97 8.43 -10.84
N GLU A 91 13.34 7.64 -9.97
CA GLU A 91 13.51 6.19 -9.84
C GLU A 91 12.26 5.46 -10.32
N ARG A 92 11.76 5.87 -11.48
CA ARG A 92 10.45 5.44 -12.00
C ARG A 92 10.31 3.92 -11.96
N ARG A 93 9.18 3.47 -11.40
CA ARG A 93 8.69 2.10 -11.51
C ARG A 93 7.39 2.09 -12.30
N THR A 94 7.15 1.00 -13.01
CA THR A 94 5.90 0.75 -13.71
C THR A 94 4.79 0.41 -12.71
N GLN A 95 3.53 0.64 -13.09
CA GLN A 95 2.38 0.23 -12.27
C GLN A 95 2.40 -1.28 -12.02
N ARG A 96 2.90 -2.08 -12.99
CA ARG A 96 3.02 -3.53 -12.87
C ARG A 96 4.00 -3.95 -11.77
N GLU A 97 5.21 -3.40 -11.77
CA GLU A 97 6.22 -3.71 -10.74
C GLU A 97 5.70 -3.38 -9.33
N VAL A 98 5.07 -2.21 -9.17
CA VAL A 98 4.53 -1.81 -7.87
C VAL A 98 3.33 -2.70 -7.48
N ALA A 99 2.48 -3.10 -8.43
CA ALA A 99 1.33 -3.97 -8.20
C ALA A 99 1.75 -5.35 -7.70
N GLU A 100 2.79 -5.92 -8.30
CA GLU A 100 3.37 -7.21 -7.94
C GLU A 100 3.89 -7.21 -6.50
N VAL A 101 4.73 -6.23 -6.15
CA VAL A 101 5.28 -6.11 -4.79
C VAL A 101 4.19 -5.84 -3.74
N ALA A 102 3.16 -5.08 -4.10
CA ALA A 102 2.08 -4.72 -3.19
C ALA A 102 0.95 -5.77 -3.09
N GLY A 103 0.96 -6.79 -3.95
CA GLY A 103 -0.11 -7.79 -4.02
C GLY A 103 -1.48 -7.20 -4.39
N VAL A 104 -1.48 -6.21 -5.29
CA VAL A 104 -2.71 -5.55 -5.79
C VAL A 104 -2.75 -5.56 -7.31
N THR A 105 -3.84 -5.10 -7.91
CA THR A 105 -3.92 -5.00 -9.38
C THR A 105 -3.37 -3.66 -9.87
N GLU A 106 -2.88 -3.61 -11.11
CA GLU A 106 -2.48 -2.35 -11.76
C GLU A 106 -3.61 -1.31 -11.78
N VAL A 107 -4.86 -1.76 -11.97
CA VAL A 107 -6.05 -0.90 -11.95
C VAL A 107 -6.24 -0.26 -10.57
N THR A 108 -5.98 -1.01 -9.49
CA THR A 108 -6.00 -0.49 -8.13
C THR A 108 -4.98 0.65 -7.97
N ILE A 109 -3.75 0.46 -8.42
CA ILE A 109 -2.72 1.51 -8.38
C ILE A 109 -3.15 2.70 -9.23
N ARG A 110 -3.64 2.45 -10.46
CA ARG A 110 -4.06 3.49 -11.40
C ARG A 110 -5.10 4.42 -10.83
N ASN A 111 -6.15 3.85 -10.26
CA ASN A 111 -7.25 4.64 -9.70
C ASN A 111 -6.77 5.45 -8.49
N ARG A 112 -5.90 4.86 -7.66
CA ARG A 112 -5.44 5.48 -6.41
C ARG A 112 -4.39 6.56 -6.64
N TYR A 113 -3.43 6.36 -7.57
CA TYR A 113 -2.44 7.40 -7.81
C TYR A 113 -3.06 8.62 -8.47
N LYS A 114 -4.02 8.44 -9.39
CA LYS A 114 -4.73 9.57 -10.02
C LYS A 114 -5.49 10.38 -8.98
N GLU A 115 -6.22 9.68 -8.12
CA GLU A 115 -6.96 10.28 -7.02
C GLU A 115 -6.04 11.03 -6.05
N LEU A 116 -4.93 10.43 -5.63
CA LEU A 116 -3.95 11.10 -4.76
C LEU A 116 -3.30 12.30 -5.45
N ALA A 117 -2.91 12.17 -6.71
CA ALA A 117 -2.27 13.25 -7.45
C ALA A 117 -3.21 14.44 -7.63
N GLU A 118 -4.46 14.20 -8.00
CA GLU A 118 -5.47 15.25 -8.14
C GLU A 118 -5.78 15.91 -6.79
N LYS A 119 -6.02 15.12 -5.73
CA LYS A 119 -6.46 15.64 -4.43
C LYS A 119 -5.35 16.23 -3.58
N LEU A 120 -4.09 15.98 -3.93
CA LEU A 120 -2.90 16.56 -3.29
C LEU A 120 -2.19 17.57 -4.18
N ASP A 121 -2.77 17.92 -5.34
CA ASP A 121 -2.21 18.89 -6.28
C ASP A 121 -0.78 18.54 -6.72
N ILE A 122 -0.51 17.24 -6.90
CA ILE A 122 0.79 16.73 -7.32
C ILE A 122 0.83 16.67 -8.84
N GLU A 123 1.70 17.47 -9.44
CA GLU A 123 1.98 17.39 -10.88
C GLU A 123 2.83 16.16 -11.19
N ILE A 124 2.27 15.23 -11.98
CA ILE A 124 2.98 14.04 -12.46
C ILE A 124 3.22 14.20 -13.95
N ILE A 125 4.49 14.37 -14.31
CA ILE A 125 4.93 14.34 -15.71
C ILE A 125 5.22 12.87 -16.06
N LEU A 126 4.45 12.31 -16.99
CA LEU A 126 4.53 10.90 -17.41
C LEU A 126 5.51 10.66 -18.54
#